data_AF-A0A3E0MP05-F1
#
_entry.id   AF-A0A3E0MP05-F1
#
_cell.length_a   1.000
_cell.length_b   1.000
_cell.length_c   1.000
_cell.angle_alpha   90.00
_cell.angle_beta   90.00
_cell.angle_gamma   90.00
#
_symmetry.space_group_name_H-M   'P 1'
#
loop_
_entity.id
_entity.type
_entity.pdbx_description
1 polymer ?
#
loop_
_entity_poly.entity_id
_entity_poly.type
_entity_poly.pdbx_seq_one_letter_code
_entity_poly.pdbx_strand_id
1 'polypeptide(L)'
;EVAITLIEAENLTSVSGGHIPSIIQPVQTVKKYLIQPSPGLNKSSLHALLAQQLDWERLIFGTLYTSNRLPSPSPFYKVFEIKSSFSSLKKVRLEGAYAIESIGSKITAKELRKRLKLQEGREQKLFYLQNGRTKQILEGLLIE
;
A
#
# COMPACT_ATOMS: atom_id res chain seq x y z
N GLU A 1 6.63 -28.86 -13.83
CA GLU A 1 7.85 -28.52 -13.05
C GLU A 1 7.91 -27.02 -12.85
N VAL A 2 7.86 -26.56 -11.60
CA VAL A 2 8.05 -25.14 -11.27
C VAL A 2 9.46 -25.01 -10.72
N ALA A 3 10.33 -24.36 -11.49
CA ALA A 3 11.71 -24.09 -11.07
C ALA A 3 11.69 -22.99 -9.99
N ILE A 4 11.76 -23.41 -8.73
CA ILE A 4 11.97 -22.50 -7.60
C ILE A 4 13.45 -22.18 -7.57
N THR A 5 13.80 -20.96 -7.96
CA THR A 5 15.19 -20.48 -7.84
C THR A 5 15.38 -19.96 -6.41
N LEU A 6 16.08 -20.74 -5.59
CA LEU A 6 16.58 -20.33 -4.28
C LEU A 6 17.73 -19.34 -4.49
N ILE A 7 17.57 -18.11 -3.99
CA ILE A 7 18.66 -17.13 -3.97
C ILE A 7 19.27 -17.17 -2.56
N GLU A 8 20.49 -17.67 -2.46
CA GLU A 8 21.31 -17.66 -1.24
C GLU A 8 21.57 -16.22 -0.77
N ALA A 9 21.41 -16.00 0.53
CA ALA A 9 21.53 -14.69 1.18
C ALA A 9 22.98 -14.18 1.35
N GLU A 10 23.95 -14.83 0.71
CA GLU A 10 25.38 -14.66 1.03
C GLU A 10 26.14 -13.76 0.03
N ASN A 11 25.52 -13.42 -1.11
CA ASN A 11 26.18 -12.70 -2.20
C ASN A 11 25.74 -11.22 -2.40
N LEU A 12 25.16 -10.57 -1.38
CA LEU A 12 24.77 -9.16 -1.49
C LEU A 12 25.91 -8.15 -1.25
N THR A 13 27.15 -8.57 -1.08
CA THR A 13 28.29 -7.66 -0.92
C THR A 13 29.27 -7.77 -2.08
N SER A 14 28.85 -7.32 -3.26
CA SER A 14 29.75 -6.77 -4.28
C SER A 14 28.95 -6.07 -5.38
N VAL A 15 28.25 -5.00 -5.00
CA VAL A 15 27.82 -3.99 -5.97
C VAL A 15 28.99 -3.04 -6.17
N SER A 16 29.70 -3.24 -7.27
CA SER A 16 30.70 -2.32 -7.82
C SER A 16 30.14 -0.90 -7.92
N GLY A 17 31.00 0.09 -7.68
CA GLY A 17 30.60 1.44 -7.28
C GLY A 17 29.64 2.19 -8.20
N GLY A 18 28.94 3.17 -7.60
CA GLY A 18 28.51 4.36 -8.33
C GLY A 18 27.01 4.65 -8.42
N HIS A 19 26.17 4.24 -7.47
CA HIS A 19 24.93 4.97 -7.18
C HIS A 19 24.44 4.63 -5.78
N ILE A 20 24.59 5.58 -4.85
CA ILE A 20 23.71 5.60 -3.68
C ILE A 20 22.32 5.84 -4.29
N PRO A 21 21.36 4.90 -4.19
CA PRO A 21 20.04 5.14 -4.73
C PRO A 21 19.53 6.44 -4.12
N SER A 22 19.23 7.43 -4.97
CA SER A 22 18.67 8.70 -4.54
C SER A 22 17.52 8.38 -3.58
N ILE A 23 17.51 9.00 -2.41
CA ILE A 23 16.41 8.85 -1.46
C ILE A 23 15.15 9.29 -2.20
N ILE A 24 14.37 8.34 -2.74
CA ILE A 24 13.11 8.63 -3.41
C ILE A 24 12.22 9.23 -2.34
N GLN A 25 11.99 10.53 -2.43
CA GLN A 25 11.17 11.23 -1.47
C GLN A 25 9.75 10.64 -1.51
N PRO A 26 9.19 10.24 -0.37
CA PRO A 26 7.84 9.70 -0.36
C PRO A 26 6.82 10.73 -0.88
N VAL A 27 5.89 10.28 -1.71
CA VAL A 27 4.85 11.13 -2.29
C VAL A 27 3.63 11.20 -1.38
N GLN A 28 2.91 12.33 -1.43
CA GLN A 28 1.73 12.55 -0.59
C GLN A 28 0.45 12.02 -1.23
N THR A 29 0.39 12.01 -2.56
CA THR A 29 -0.83 11.73 -3.32
C THR A 29 -0.77 10.33 -3.89
N VAL A 30 -1.78 9.52 -3.57
CA VAL A 30 -2.00 8.24 -4.25
C VAL A 30 -2.31 8.45 -5.73
N LYS A 31 -1.74 7.60 -6.58
CA LYS A 31 -2.05 7.47 -8.00
C LYS A 31 -3.24 6.52 -8.20
N LYS A 32 -3.43 6.01 -9.42
CA LYS A 32 -4.52 5.10 -9.78
C LYS A 32 -4.51 3.80 -8.97
N TYR A 33 -3.32 3.24 -8.70
CA TYR A 33 -3.18 1.98 -7.97
C TYR A 33 -2.43 2.20 -6.67
N LEU A 34 -2.95 1.61 -5.60
CA LEU A 34 -2.30 1.50 -4.30
C LEU A 34 -1.78 0.08 -4.12
N ILE A 35 -0.52 -0.06 -3.75
CA ILE A 35 0.14 -1.33 -3.54
C ILE A 35 0.45 -1.50 -2.06
N GLN A 36 -0.04 -2.60 -1.49
CA GLN A 36 0.17 -2.99 -0.11
C GLN A 36 1.03 -4.26 -0.06
N PRO A 37 2.32 -4.16 0.27
CA PRO A 37 3.18 -5.32 0.48
C PRO A 37 2.64 -6.28 1.54
N SER A 38 2.88 -7.57 1.32
CA SER A 38 2.60 -8.61 2.30
C SER A 38 3.44 -8.42 3.57
N PRO A 39 2.99 -8.98 4.72
CA PRO A 39 3.78 -8.95 5.95
C PRO A 39 5.18 -9.57 5.81
N GLY A 40 5.32 -10.62 5.00
CA GLY A 40 6.62 -11.25 4.73
C GLY A 40 7.56 -10.31 3.97
N LEU A 41 7.06 -9.69 2.90
CA LEU A 41 7.85 -8.72 2.13
C LEU A 41 8.23 -7.49 2.97
N ASN A 42 7.32 -7.01 3.81
CA ASN A 42 7.60 -5.94 4.78
C ASN A 42 8.70 -6.30 5.77
N LYS A 43 8.63 -7.48 6.40
CA LYS A 43 9.62 -7.93 7.40
C LYS A 43 11.02 -8.13 6.79
N SER A 44 11.09 -8.59 5.54
CA SER A 44 12.36 -8.78 4.83
C SER A 44 13.02 -7.48 4.36
N SER A 45 12.35 -6.33 4.47
CA SER A 45 12.78 -5.04 3.90
C SER A 45 12.98 -5.02 2.37
N LEU A 46 12.66 -6.11 1.66
CA LEU A 46 12.77 -6.21 0.19
C LEU A 46 11.70 -5.41 -0.56
N HIS A 47 10.67 -4.94 0.14
CA HIS A 47 9.60 -4.13 -0.44
C HIS A 47 10.13 -2.84 -1.13
N ALA A 48 11.19 -2.24 -0.61
CA ALA A 48 11.78 -1.03 -1.19
C ALA A 48 12.53 -1.32 -2.49
N LEU A 49 13.30 -2.43 -2.53
CA LEU A 49 13.99 -2.89 -3.72
C LEU A 49 12.99 -3.25 -4.83
N LEU A 50 11.94 -4.01 -4.49
CA LEU A 50 10.90 -4.37 -5.44
C LEU A 50 10.19 -3.13 -6.01
N ALA A 51 9.85 -2.17 -5.16
CA ALA A 51 9.25 -0.91 -5.59
C ALA A 51 10.15 -0.15 -6.57
N GLN A 52 11.46 -0.12 -6.34
CA GLN A 52 12.43 0.49 -7.27
C GLN A 52 12.46 -0.25 -8.62
N GLN A 53 12.51 -1.58 -8.60
CA GLN A 53 12.54 -2.40 -9.82
C GLN A 53 11.28 -2.25 -10.67
N LEU A 54 10.14 -1.93 -10.05
CA LEU A 54 8.83 -1.81 -10.69
C LEU A 54 8.37 -0.35 -10.88
N ASP A 55 9.25 0.61 -10.62
CA ASP A 55 9.00 2.06 -10.66
C ASP A 55 7.77 2.50 -9.84
N TRP A 56 7.59 1.93 -8.65
CA TRP A 56 6.57 2.38 -7.72
C TRP A 56 7.07 3.51 -6.84
N GLU A 57 6.19 4.45 -6.54
CA GLU A 57 6.49 5.53 -5.61
C GLU A 57 6.04 5.15 -4.22
N ARG A 58 6.91 5.36 -3.23
CA ARG A 58 6.56 5.17 -1.83
C ARG A 58 5.64 6.30 -1.37
N LEU A 59 4.55 5.97 -0.68
CA LEU A 59 3.70 6.96 -0.04
C LEU A 59 4.27 7.39 1.32
N ILE A 60 3.90 8.59 1.76
CA ILE A 60 4.18 9.06 3.14
C ILE A 60 3.47 8.23 4.24
N PHE A 61 2.59 7.30 3.88
CA PHE A 61 1.74 6.56 4.81
C PHE A 61 2.22 5.11 4.97
N GLY A 62 2.89 4.82 6.08
CA GLY A 62 3.38 3.47 6.39
C GLY A 62 4.28 2.90 5.29
N THR A 63 4.13 1.59 5.02
CA THR A 63 4.80 0.90 3.91
C THR A 63 3.81 0.67 2.78
N LEU A 64 3.29 1.76 2.23
CA LEU A 64 2.42 1.74 1.05
C LEU A 64 3.12 2.34 -0.16
N TYR A 65 2.77 1.84 -1.33
CA TYR A 65 3.33 2.27 -2.60
C TYR A 65 2.21 2.62 -3.58
N THR A 66 2.53 3.35 -4.64
CA THR A 66 1.55 3.76 -5.63
C THR A 66 2.11 3.80 -7.05
N SER A 67 1.23 3.56 -8.03
CA SER A 67 1.58 3.52 -9.45
C SER A 67 0.42 4.00 -10.33
N ASN A 68 0.74 4.55 -11.50
CA ASN A 68 -0.23 4.79 -12.58
C ASN A 68 -0.46 3.54 -13.45
N ARG A 69 0.53 2.65 -13.50
CA ARG A 69 0.49 1.38 -14.24
C ARG A 69 -0.01 0.27 -13.33
N LEU A 70 -0.89 -0.58 -13.86
CA LEU A 70 -1.38 -1.76 -13.15
C LEU A 70 -0.19 -2.70 -12.88
N PRO A 71 0.14 -2.99 -11.62
CA PRO A 71 1.13 -4.01 -11.31
C PRO A 71 0.65 -5.40 -11.73
N SER A 72 1.58 -6.28 -12.10
CA SER A 72 1.26 -7.69 -12.32
C SER A 72 0.77 -8.34 -11.02
N PRO A 73 -0.17 -9.31 -11.09
CA PRO A 73 -0.60 -10.05 -9.91
C PRO A 73 0.58 -10.75 -9.21
N SER A 74 0.57 -10.76 -7.88
CA SER A 74 1.63 -11.39 -7.09
C SER A 74 1.15 -11.77 -5.69
N PRO A 75 1.61 -12.90 -5.12
CA PRO A 75 1.33 -13.22 -3.73
C PRO A 75 2.06 -12.28 -2.74
N PHE A 76 3.07 -11.52 -3.19
CA PHE A 76 3.92 -10.72 -2.31
C PHE A 76 3.34 -9.34 -1.98
N TYR A 77 2.30 -8.91 -2.67
CA TYR A 77 1.63 -7.64 -2.45
C TYR A 77 0.18 -7.72 -2.94
N LYS A 78 -0.68 -6.86 -2.39
CA LYS A 78 -2.03 -6.65 -2.91
C LYS A 78 -2.08 -5.34 -3.68
N VAL A 79 -2.87 -5.33 -4.74
CA VAL A 79 -3.13 -4.13 -5.53
C VAL A 79 -4.58 -3.71 -5.34
N PHE A 80 -4.79 -2.42 -5.11
CA PHE A 80 -6.10 -1.80 -5.03
C PHE A 80 -6.21 -0.71 -6.09
N GLU A 81 -7.24 -0.78 -6.93
CA GLU A 81 -7.61 0.34 -7.79
C GLU A 81 -8.35 1.40 -6.94
N ILE A 82 -7.85 2.62 -6.93
CA ILE A 82 -8.45 3.72 -6.18
C ILE A 82 -9.67 4.24 -6.94
N LYS A 83 -10.85 4.10 -6.34
CA LYS A 83 -12.13 4.57 -6.88
C LYS A 83 -12.43 6.00 -6.44
N SER A 84 -12.16 6.30 -5.17
CA SER A 84 -12.43 7.61 -4.57
C SER A 84 -11.39 8.00 -3.53
N SER A 85 -11.24 9.31 -3.33
CA SER A 85 -10.41 9.91 -2.29
C SER A 85 -11.18 11.00 -1.55
N PHE A 86 -11.13 11.00 -0.21
CA PHE A 86 -11.83 11.95 0.64
C PHE A 86 -10.87 12.65 1.60
N SER A 87 -11.06 13.96 1.77
CA SER A 87 -10.29 14.76 2.74
C SER A 87 -10.82 14.69 4.17
N SER A 88 -12.03 14.16 4.38
CA SER A 88 -12.65 14.07 5.70
C SER A 88 -13.72 12.98 5.78
N LEU A 89 -13.91 12.40 6.98
CA LEU A 89 -14.94 11.39 7.24
C LEU A 89 -16.36 11.91 6.95
N LYS A 90 -16.61 13.21 7.12
CA LYS A 90 -17.92 13.83 6.83
C LYS A 90 -18.30 13.78 5.36
N LYS A 91 -17.32 13.66 4.46
CA LYS A 91 -17.51 13.57 3.00
C LYS A 91 -17.61 12.14 2.49
N VAL A 92 -17.32 11.16 3.32
CA VAL A 92 -17.40 9.75 2.94
C VAL A 92 -18.88 9.39 2.74
N ARG A 93 -19.20 8.84 1.57
CA ARG A 93 -20.53 8.38 1.17
C ARG A 93 -20.35 6.98 0.58
N LEU A 94 -20.07 6.03 1.45
CA LEU A 94 -19.83 4.64 1.09
C LEU A 94 -20.91 3.77 1.72
N GLU A 95 -21.32 2.74 1.00
CA GLU A 95 -22.31 1.76 1.43
C GLU A 95 -21.85 0.36 1.02
N GLY A 96 -22.26 -0.64 1.80
CA GLY A 96 -21.88 -2.04 1.56
C GLY A 96 -20.73 -2.54 2.45
N ALA A 97 -20.04 -3.56 1.95
CA ALA A 97 -19.08 -4.36 2.69
C ALA A 97 -17.63 -3.95 2.39
N TYR A 98 -16.89 -3.56 3.44
CA TYR A 98 -15.51 -3.09 3.34
C TYR A 98 -14.61 -3.74 4.40
N ALA A 99 -13.44 -4.17 3.95
CA ALA A 99 -12.28 -4.22 4.83
C ALA A 99 -11.92 -2.77 5.22
N ILE A 100 -11.46 -2.54 6.44
CA ILE A 100 -11.04 -1.21 6.88
C ILE A 100 -9.64 -1.31 7.46
N GLU A 101 -8.76 -0.44 6.99
CA GLU A 101 -7.40 -0.33 7.48
C GLU A 101 -7.10 1.11 7.89
N SER A 102 -6.62 1.30 9.12
CA SER A 102 -6.22 2.59 9.65
C SER A 102 -4.72 2.59 9.89
N ILE A 103 -3.99 3.47 9.22
CA ILE A 103 -2.53 3.55 9.27
C ILE A 103 -2.12 4.92 9.79
N GLY A 104 -1.33 4.94 10.88
CA GLY A 104 -0.79 6.16 11.47
C GLY A 104 -1.82 7.05 12.19
N SER A 105 -3.06 6.56 12.38
CA SER A 105 -4.09 7.24 13.16
C SER A 105 -4.47 6.48 14.43
N LYS A 106 -4.95 7.23 15.44
CA LYS A 106 -5.56 6.65 16.65
C LYS A 106 -6.98 6.14 16.42
N ILE A 107 -7.66 6.58 15.34
CA ILE A 107 -9.00 6.10 15.02
C ILE A 107 -8.88 4.67 14.49
N THR A 108 -9.48 3.71 15.21
CA THR A 108 -9.39 2.29 14.86
C THR A 108 -10.33 1.92 13.70
N ALA A 109 -10.07 0.79 13.04
CA ALA A 109 -10.98 0.23 12.03
C ALA A 109 -12.39 -0.02 12.58
N LYS A 110 -12.49 -0.48 13.84
CA LYS A 110 -13.75 -0.69 14.55
C LYS A 110 -14.55 0.61 14.72
N GLU A 111 -13.86 1.69 15.11
CA GLU A 111 -14.50 3.01 15.22
C GLU A 111 -14.95 3.55 13.87
N LEU A 112 -14.10 3.46 12.85
CA LEU A 112 -14.45 3.86 11.48
C LEU A 112 -15.67 3.11 10.99
N ARG A 113 -15.71 1.79 11.19
CA ARG A 113 -16.84 0.94 10.83
C ARG A 113 -18.14 1.41 11.48
N LYS A 114 -18.12 1.66 12.79
CA LYS A 114 -19.29 2.16 13.52
C LYS A 114 -19.75 3.54 13.02
N ARG A 115 -18.81 4.46 12.78
CA ARG A 115 -19.11 5.83 12.34
C ARG A 115 -19.69 5.87 10.92
N LEU A 116 -19.17 5.04 10.03
CA LEU A 116 -19.56 4.99 8.62
C LEU A 116 -20.67 3.98 8.34
N LYS A 117 -21.04 3.15 9.33
CA LYS A 117 -22.08 2.10 9.22
C LYS A 117 -21.80 1.09 8.09
N LEU A 118 -20.52 0.78 7.87
CA LEU A 118 -20.09 -0.19 6.86
C LEU A 118 -20.16 -1.62 7.40
N GLN A 119 -20.43 -2.58 6.51
CA GLN A 119 -20.33 -4.01 6.83
C GLN A 119 -18.89 -4.50 6.66
N GLU A 120 -18.54 -5.64 7.25
CA GLU A 120 -17.24 -6.29 7.00
C GLU A 120 -17.23 -6.90 5.59
N GLY A 121 -16.14 -6.72 4.85
CA GLY A 121 -16.00 -7.23 3.47
C GLY A 121 -14.54 -7.50 3.12
N ARG A 122 -14.30 -8.05 1.92
CA ARG A 122 -12.95 -8.42 1.46
C ARG A 122 -12.58 -7.84 0.09
N GLU A 123 -13.57 -7.56 -0.76
CA GLU A 123 -13.37 -7.07 -2.12
C GLU A 123 -13.03 -5.57 -2.16
N GLN A 124 -13.69 -4.78 -1.30
CA GLN A 124 -13.45 -3.35 -1.18
C GLN A 124 -12.72 -3.06 0.13
N LYS A 125 -11.84 -2.07 0.12
CA LYS A 125 -11.11 -1.62 1.30
C LYS A 125 -11.16 -0.10 1.45
N LEU A 126 -11.55 0.34 2.64
CA LEU A 126 -11.39 1.72 3.08
C LEU A 126 -10.03 1.87 3.78
N PHE A 127 -9.15 2.69 3.21
CA PHE A 127 -7.92 3.09 3.86
C PHE A 127 -8.11 4.43 4.55
N TYR A 128 -7.84 4.48 5.85
CA TYR A 128 -7.77 5.72 6.61
C TYR A 128 -6.30 5.99 6.97
N LEU A 129 -5.67 6.86 6.20
CA LEU A 129 -4.23 7.09 6.23
C LEU A 129 -3.91 8.42 6.91
N GLN A 130 -2.96 8.41 7.84
CA GLN A 130 -2.49 9.61 8.53
C GLN A 130 -0.97 9.59 8.71
N ASN A 131 -0.31 10.71 8.43
CA ASN A 131 1.08 10.96 8.79
C ASN A 131 1.19 12.40 9.30
N GLY A 132 1.39 12.57 10.60
CA GLY A 132 1.34 13.88 11.26
C GLY A 132 -0.02 14.56 11.05
N ARG A 133 0.00 15.73 10.40
CA ARG A 133 -1.20 16.50 10.04
C ARG A 133 -1.81 16.08 8.69
N THR A 134 -1.06 15.36 7.87
CA THR A 134 -1.52 14.92 6.56
C THR A 134 -2.41 13.71 6.72
N LYS A 135 -3.58 13.73 6.06
CA LYS A 135 -4.60 12.68 6.14
C LYS A 135 -5.19 12.43 4.77
N GLN A 136 -5.40 11.16 4.44
CA GLN A 136 -6.06 10.73 3.23
C GLN A 136 -7.01 9.57 3.52
N ILE A 137 -8.20 9.59 2.94
CA ILE A 137 -9.18 8.51 3.06
C ILE A 137 -9.43 7.97 1.67
N LEU A 138 -9.15 6.70 1.44
CA LEU A 138 -9.21 6.10 0.10
C LEU A 138 -10.19 4.94 0.06
N GLU A 139 -11.00 4.91 -0.99
CA GLU A 139 -11.79 3.75 -1.38
C GLU A 139 -11.01 2.98 -2.44
N GLY A 140 -10.64 1.74 -2.12
CA GLY A 140 -9.91 0.85 -3.03
C GLY A 140 -10.69 -0.41 -3.34
N LEU A 141 -10.76 -0.78 -4.62
CA LEU A 141 -11.22 -2.09 -5.07
C LEU A 141 -10.01 -3.02 -5.18
N LEU A 142 -10.03 -4.18 -4.52
CA LEU A 142 -9.01 -5.21 -4.65
C LEU A 142 -9.06 -5.81 -6.06
N ILE A 143 -7.92 -5.84 -6.74
CA ILE A 143 -7.82 -6.35 -8.13
C ILE A 143 -6.84 -7.53 -8.28
N GLU A 144 -6.40 -8.10 -7.13
CA GLU A 144 -5.42 -9.20 -6.93
C GLU A 144 -4.38 -9.41 -8.06
#